data_AF-A0A6N6KUN3-F1
#
_entry.id   AF-A0A6N6KUN3-F1
#
_cell.length_a   1.000
_cell.length_b   1.000
_cell.length_c   1.000
_cell.angle_alpha   90.00
_cell.angle_beta   90.00
_cell.angle_gamma   90.00
#
_symmetry.space_group_name_H-M   'P 1'
#
loop_
_entity.id
_entity.type
_entity.pdbx_description
1 polymer ?
#
loop_
_entity_poly.entity_id
_entity_poly.type
_entity_poly.pdbx_seq_one_letter_code
_entity_poly.pdbx_strand_id
1 'polypeptide(L)'
;MDREVLRPYVRRLIILSVGTFVVVFVMLEIFFLFQKETSDRPPQVVELTIPAGTAARIDAGEPVPSIPEELVFVLGDELLVNNEDVAGHELGPLLIPPGSSASLLMDSAENYSVTCSFLPSRYLGLDVREPFTWEIRLIGLGAATPVTIVLLFLYSLIVFPMNTPKDKSLSV
;
A
#
# COMPACT_ATOMS: atom_id res chain seq x y z
N MET A 1 24.35 39.89 0.23
CA MET A 1 24.82 38.81 1.11
C MET A 1 26.04 38.19 0.47
N ASP A 2 27.20 38.27 1.13
CA ASP A 2 28.48 37.98 0.49
C ASP A 2 28.63 36.49 0.15
N ARG A 3 29.07 36.18 -1.08
CA ARG A 3 29.26 34.79 -1.56
C ARG A 3 30.14 33.97 -0.62
N GLU A 4 31.08 34.60 0.07
CA GLU A 4 31.99 33.95 1.02
C GLU A 4 31.29 33.49 2.29
N VAL A 5 30.27 34.21 2.75
CA VAL A 5 29.45 33.84 3.89
C VAL A 5 28.49 32.72 3.51
N LEU A 6 27.93 32.72 2.29
CA LEU A 6 26.99 31.68 1.83
C LEU A 6 27.66 30.34 1.54
N ARG A 7 28.91 30.33 1.06
CA ARG A 7 29.62 29.12 0.61
C ARG A 7 29.59 27.97 1.63
N PRO A 8 29.86 28.16 2.94
CA PRO A 8 29.77 27.08 3.92
C PRO A 8 28.33 26.57 4.10
N TYR A 9 27.32 27.44 4.05
CA TYR A 9 25.90 27.05 4.21
C TYR A 9 25.45 26.21 3.03
N VAL A 10 25.76 26.65 1.82
CA VAL A 10 25.41 25.94 0.58
C VAL A 10 26.13 24.58 0.52
N ARG A 11 27.42 24.53 0.84
CA ARG A 11 28.17 23.26 0.87
C ARG A 11 27.56 22.27 1.85
N ARG A 12 27.21 22.73 3.06
CA ARG A 12 26.60 21.89 4.09
C ARG A 12 25.21 21.40 3.66
N LEU A 13 24.40 22.29 3.10
CA LEU A 13 23.07 21.96 2.60
C LEU A 13 23.16 20.89 1.50
N ILE A 14 24.11 21.00 0.57
CA ILE A 14 24.32 20.00 -0.49
C ILE A 14 24.72 18.64 0.10
N ILE A 15 25.67 18.60 1.04
CA ILE A 15 26.11 17.35 1.68
C ILE A 15 24.93 16.66 2.38
N LEU A 16 24.15 17.42 3.16
CA LEU A 16 22.96 16.88 3.84
C LEU A 16 21.91 16.44 2.83
N SER A 17 21.68 17.21 1.77
CA SER A 17 20.70 16.87 0.73
C SER A 17 21.01 15.54 0.06
N VAL A 18 22.27 15.33 -0.36
CA VAL A 18 22.70 14.08 -0.99
C VAL A 18 22.61 12.91 0.01
N GLY A 19 23.10 13.10 1.24
CA GLY A 19 23.06 12.06 2.26
C GLY A 19 21.63 11.64 2.60
N THR A 20 20.74 12.61 2.83
CA THR A 20 19.32 12.35 3.13
C THR A 20 18.62 11.70 1.97
N PHE A 21 18.84 12.16 0.74
CA PHE A 21 18.24 11.54 -0.45
C PHE A 21 18.62 10.06 -0.55
N VAL A 22 19.91 9.73 -0.37
CA VAL A 22 20.37 8.32 -0.41
C VAL A 22 19.71 7.50 0.70
N VAL A 23 19.66 8.01 1.93
CA VAL A 23 19.06 7.29 3.07
C VAL A 23 17.56 7.07 2.85
N VAL A 24 16.83 8.10 2.46
CA VAL A 24 15.38 8.01 2.19
C VAL A 24 15.11 7.06 1.04
N PHE A 25 15.87 7.16 -0.06
CA PHE A 25 15.75 6.26 -1.20
C PHE A 25 15.98 4.81 -0.80
N VAL A 26 17.05 4.51 -0.06
CA VAL A 26 17.36 3.14 0.40
C VAL A 26 16.27 2.63 1.35
N MET A 27 15.82 3.45 2.31
CA MET A 27 14.78 3.05 3.25
C MET A 27 13.46 2.76 2.55
N LEU A 28 13.10 3.59 1.57
CA LEU A 28 11.93 3.37 0.73
C LEU A 28 12.08 2.08 -0.08
N GLU A 29 13.20 1.86 -0.78
CA GLU A 29 13.45 0.63 -1.55
C GLU A 29 13.38 -0.63 -0.66
N ILE A 30 13.91 -0.58 0.56
CA ILE A 30 13.76 -1.67 1.53
C ILE A 30 12.27 -1.90 1.81
N PHE A 31 11.52 -0.85 2.15
CA PHE A 31 10.09 -0.97 2.42
C PHE A 31 9.31 -1.54 1.21
N PHE A 32 9.66 -1.12 -0.01
CA PHE A 32 9.09 -1.66 -1.24
C PHE A 32 9.43 -3.14 -1.41
N LEU A 33 10.68 -3.56 -1.18
CA LEU A 33 11.07 -4.96 -1.29
C LEU A 33 10.28 -5.84 -0.31
N PHE A 34 10.01 -5.36 0.90
CA PHE A 34 9.18 -6.07 1.87
C PHE A 34 7.71 -6.19 1.44
N GLN A 35 7.18 -5.25 0.65
CA GLN A 35 5.77 -5.25 0.22
C GLN A 35 5.52 -5.73 -1.23
N LYS A 36 6.58 -5.91 -2.02
CA LYS A 36 6.49 -6.23 -3.46
C LYS A 36 5.85 -7.59 -3.75
N GLU A 37 5.92 -8.56 -2.85
CA GLU A 37 5.51 -9.95 -3.17
C GLU A 37 4.01 -10.12 -3.52
N THR A 38 3.15 -9.12 -3.30
CA THR A 38 1.69 -9.33 -3.38
C THR A 38 0.86 -8.22 -4.02
N SER A 39 1.39 -7.01 -4.21
CA SER A 39 0.59 -5.84 -4.66
C SER A 39 1.12 -5.11 -5.91
N ASP A 40 2.12 -5.66 -6.60
CA ASP A 40 2.77 -5.02 -7.76
C ASP A 40 2.13 -5.47 -9.09
N ARG A 41 0.80 -5.38 -9.18
CA ARG A 41 0.04 -5.70 -10.41
C ARG A 41 -1.06 -4.66 -10.68
N PRO A 42 -1.43 -4.45 -11.95
CA PRO A 42 -2.59 -3.62 -12.28
C PRO A 42 -3.89 -4.26 -11.78
N PRO A 43 -4.95 -3.45 -11.61
CA PRO A 43 -6.29 -3.95 -11.31
C PRO A 43 -6.77 -4.96 -12.36
N GLN A 44 -7.41 -6.04 -11.90
CA GLN A 44 -7.95 -7.09 -12.75
C GLN A 44 -9.26 -7.66 -12.21
N VAL A 45 -9.95 -8.42 -13.04
CA VAL A 45 -11.13 -9.20 -12.63
C VAL A 45 -10.66 -10.52 -12.05
N VAL A 46 -11.04 -10.80 -10.81
CA VAL A 46 -10.77 -12.05 -10.10
C VAL A 46 -12.07 -12.85 -10.08
N GLU A 47 -12.07 -14.03 -10.68
CA GLU A 47 -13.26 -14.88 -10.79
C GLU A 47 -13.33 -15.88 -9.63
N LEU A 48 -14.49 -15.97 -8.98
CA LEU A 48 -14.82 -16.95 -7.97
C LEU A 48 -16.04 -17.74 -8.41
N THR A 49 -15.86 -19.04 -8.64
CA THR A 49 -16.97 -19.93 -9.00
C THR A 49 -17.48 -20.67 -7.77
N ILE A 50 -18.79 -20.55 -7.51
CA ILE A 50 -19.50 -21.37 -6.53
C ILE A 50 -19.97 -22.64 -7.25
N PRO A 51 -19.38 -23.81 -6.96
CA PRO A 51 -19.68 -25.03 -7.70
C PRO A 51 -21.08 -25.57 -7.35
N ALA A 52 -21.64 -26.37 -8.26
CA ALA A 52 -22.88 -27.08 -8.01
C ALA A 52 -22.81 -27.97 -6.75
N GLY A 53 -23.90 -27.96 -5.97
CA GLY A 53 -24.00 -28.72 -4.72
C GLY A 53 -23.36 -28.02 -3.52
N THR A 54 -22.92 -26.76 -3.65
CA THR A 54 -22.38 -25.98 -2.53
C THR A 54 -23.37 -25.90 -1.37
N ALA A 55 -24.63 -25.54 -1.62
CA ALA A 55 -25.66 -25.46 -0.59
C ALA A 55 -25.81 -26.78 0.19
N ALA A 56 -25.85 -27.92 -0.51
CA ALA A 56 -25.96 -29.23 0.14
C ALA A 56 -24.76 -29.54 1.05
N ARG A 57 -23.55 -29.08 0.67
CA ARG A 57 -22.34 -29.27 1.48
C ARG A 57 -22.29 -28.35 2.68
N ILE A 58 -22.72 -27.10 2.53
CA ILE A 58 -22.87 -26.17 3.65
C ILE A 58 -23.91 -26.66 4.66
N ASP A 59 -25.04 -27.19 4.19
CA ASP A 59 -26.07 -27.79 5.05
C ASP A 59 -25.55 -29.03 5.79
N ALA A 60 -24.63 -29.78 5.18
CA ALA A 60 -23.92 -30.90 5.81
C ALA A 60 -22.76 -30.45 6.73
N GLY A 61 -22.43 -29.15 6.77
CA GLY A 61 -21.29 -28.62 7.52
C GLY A 61 -19.92 -28.93 6.91
N GLU A 62 -19.86 -29.33 5.64
CA GLU A 62 -18.63 -29.63 4.93
C GLU A 62 -18.03 -28.38 4.26
N PRO A 63 -16.69 -28.20 4.28
CA PRO A 63 -16.04 -27.09 3.59
C PRO A 63 -16.06 -27.27 2.07
N VAL A 64 -16.02 -26.17 1.32
CA VAL A 64 -15.95 -26.20 -0.15
C VAL A 64 -14.50 -26.02 -0.62
N PRO A 65 -13.78 -27.08 -1.07
CA PRO A 65 -12.33 -26.98 -1.36
C PRO A 65 -11.95 -26.00 -2.45
N SER A 66 -12.88 -25.66 -3.36
CA SER A 66 -12.63 -24.72 -4.45
C SER A 66 -12.75 -23.26 -4.03
N ILE A 67 -13.33 -22.97 -2.87
CA ILE A 67 -13.54 -21.61 -2.38
C ILE A 67 -12.57 -21.37 -1.21
N PRO A 68 -11.58 -20.48 -1.35
CA PRO A 68 -10.69 -20.14 -0.24
C PRO A 68 -11.44 -19.32 0.81
N GLU A 69 -10.96 -19.38 2.07
CA GLU A 69 -11.52 -18.58 3.17
C GLU A 69 -11.14 -17.10 3.08
N GLU A 70 -10.04 -16.80 2.37
CA GLU A 70 -9.50 -15.45 2.19
C GLU A 70 -9.05 -15.26 0.74
N LEU A 71 -9.36 -14.09 0.18
CA LEU A 71 -8.95 -13.66 -1.15
C LEU A 71 -8.16 -12.35 -1.03
N VAL A 72 -7.06 -12.27 -1.78
CA VAL A 72 -6.18 -11.09 -1.82
C VAL A 72 -6.40 -10.33 -3.11
N PHE A 73 -6.68 -9.04 -2.99
CA PHE A 73 -6.95 -8.10 -4.06
C PHE A 73 -5.98 -6.92 -4.03
N VAL A 74 -5.92 -6.21 -5.14
CA VAL A 74 -5.33 -4.89 -5.26
C VAL A 74 -6.44 -3.88 -5.46
N LEU A 75 -6.30 -2.67 -4.90
CA LEU A 75 -7.26 -1.58 -5.07
C LEU A 75 -7.63 -1.40 -6.56
N GLY A 76 -8.93 -1.39 -6.84
CA GLY A 76 -9.50 -1.32 -8.18
C GLY A 76 -9.81 -2.67 -8.82
N ASP A 77 -9.43 -3.80 -8.20
CA ASP A 77 -9.86 -5.12 -8.66
C ASP A 77 -11.38 -5.28 -8.59
N GLU A 78 -11.90 -6.19 -9.42
CA GLU A 78 -13.30 -6.57 -9.41
C GLU A 78 -13.42 -8.07 -9.10
N LEU A 79 -14.12 -8.41 -8.03
CA LEU A 79 -14.49 -9.80 -7.72
C LEU A 79 -15.73 -10.16 -8.53
N LEU A 80 -15.61 -11.06 -9.50
CA LEU A 80 -16.73 -11.63 -10.23
C LEU A 80 -17.08 -12.99 -9.64
N VAL A 81 -18.28 -13.11 -9.06
CA VAL A 81 -18.76 -14.36 -8.48
C VAL A 81 -19.73 -15.02 -9.44
N ASN A 82 -19.43 -16.23 -9.87
CA ASN A 82 -20.30 -17.04 -10.73
C ASN A 82 -20.97 -18.15 -9.91
N ASN A 83 -22.30 -18.16 -9.84
CA ASN A 83 -23.05 -19.18 -9.12
C ASN A 83 -23.48 -20.30 -10.06
N GLU A 84 -22.78 -21.44 -10.00
CA GLU A 84 -23.15 -22.67 -10.71
C GLU A 84 -24.00 -23.62 -9.85
N ASP A 85 -24.38 -23.20 -8.63
CA ASP A 85 -25.29 -23.95 -7.78
C ASP A 85 -26.76 -23.75 -8.16
N VAL A 86 -27.59 -24.68 -7.70
CA VAL A 86 -29.04 -24.66 -7.88
C VAL A 86 -29.74 -23.73 -6.88
N ALA A 87 -29.05 -23.35 -5.81
CA ALA A 87 -29.52 -22.44 -4.77
C ALA A 87 -28.99 -21.02 -5.00
N GLY A 88 -29.77 -20.02 -4.57
CA GLY A 88 -29.29 -18.64 -4.53
C GLY A 88 -28.28 -18.45 -3.40
N HIS A 89 -27.27 -17.63 -3.64
CA HIS A 89 -26.23 -17.34 -2.67
C HIS A 89 -26.08 -15.84 -2.43
N GLU A 90 -25.54 -15.48 -1.25
CA GLU A 90 -25.36 -14.11 -0.81
C GLU A 90 -23.87 -13.82 -0.56
N LEU A 91 -23.44 -12.62 -0.92
CA LEU A 91 -22.14 -12.05 -0.62
C LEU A 91 -22.31 -10.59 -0.18
N GLY A 92 -22.31 -10.36 1.14
CA GLY A 92 -22.60 -9.08 1.74
C GLY A 92 -23.98 -8.58 1.30
N PRO A 93 -24.09 -7.42 0.63
CA PRO A 93 -25.36 -6.91 0.10
C PRO A 93 -25.77 -7.56 -1.23
N LEU A 94 -24.91 -8.35 -1.87
CA LEU A 94 -25.15 -8.93 -3.19
C LEU A 94 -25.87 -10.26 -3.06
N LEU A 95 -26.97 -10.39 -3.79
CA LEU A 95 -27.66 -11.66 -4.00
C LEU A 95 -27.30 -12.19 -5.39
N ILE A 96 -26.88 -13.45 -5.46
CA ILE A 96 -26.41 -14.13 -6.67
C ILE A 96 -27.36 -15.31 -6.95
N PRO A 97 -28.37 -15.12 -7.82
CA PRO A 97 -29.29 -16.18 -8.21
C PRO A 97 -28.58 -17.42 -8.83
N PRO A 98 -29.25 -18.58 -8.84
CA PRO A 98 -28.74 -19.78 -9.50
C PRO A 98 -28.40 -19.54 -10.98
N GLY A 99 -27.24 -20.02 -11.44
CA GLY A 99 -26.80 -19.91 -12.83
C GLY A 99 -26.49 -18.48 -13.29
N SER A 100 -26.26 -17.56 -12.35
CA SER A 100 -25.98 -16.15 -12.65
C SER A 100 -24.69 -15.67 -11.97
N SER A 101 -24.23 -14.49 -12.37
CA SER A 101 -23.05 -13.86 -11.79
C SER A 101 -23.36 -12.47 -11.22
N ALA A 102 -22.59 -12.09 -10.22
CA ALA A 102 -22.57 -10.74 -9.67
C ALA A 102 -21.12 -10.27 -9.48
N SER A 103 -20.90 -8.96 -9.50
CA SER A 103 -19.57 -8.40 -9.29
C SER A 103 -19.51 -7.40 -8.15
N LEU A 104 -18.34 -7.32 -7.51
CA LEU A 104 -18.03 -6.41 -6.41
C LEU A 104 -16.69 -5.73 -6.69
N LEU A 105 -16.72 -4.40 -6.80
CA LEU A 105 -15.52 -3.58 -7.00
C LEU A 105 -14.80 -3.33 -5.67
N MET A 106 -13.48 -3.50 -5.66
CA MET A 106 -12.62 -3.19 -4.51
C MET A 106 -12.22 -1.71 -4.56
N ASP A 107 -12.98 -0.84 -3.90
CA ASP A 107 -12.81 0.62 -3.94
C ASP A 107 -12.01 1.20 -2.76
N SER A 108 -11.74 0.40 -1.73
CA SER A 108 -10.96 0.78 -0.55
C SER A 108 -9.90 -0.27 -0.22
N ALA A 109 -8.70 0.18 0.12
CA ALA A 109 -7.58 -0.67 0.52
C ALA A 109 -7.63 -0.96 2.02
N GLU A 110 -8.36 -2.01 2.38
CA GLU A 110 -8.54 -2.45 3.77
C GLU A 110 -8.69 -3.98 3.82
N ASN A 111 -8.42 -4.54 5.00
CA ASN A 111 -8.68 -5.95 5.29
C ASN A 111 -10.01 -6.07 6.02
N TYR A 112 -10.99 -6.69 5.36
CA TYR A 112 -12.33 -6.82 5.91
C TYR A 112 -12.94 -8.19 5.58
N SER A 113 -13.96 -8.57 6.34
CA SER A 113 -14.70 -9.81 6.12
C SER A 113 -16.14 -9.49 5.73
N VAL A 114 -16.62 -10.15 4.67
CA VAL A 114 -17.98 -10.00 4.18
C VAL A 114 -18.78 -11.25 4.51
N THR A 115 -20.04 -11.06 4.90
CA THR A 115 -20.95 -12.17 5.16
C THR A 115 -21.22 -12.92 3.87
N CYS A 116 -21.24 -14.25 3.90
CA CYS A 116 -21.56 -15.07 2.73
C CYS A 116 -22.40 -16.29 3.11
N SER A 117 -23.11 -16.86 2.13
CA SER A 117 -23.92 -18.07 2.34
C SER A 117 -23.25 -19.38 1.93
N PHE A 118 -22.12 -19.29 1.22
CA PHE A 118 -21.47 -20.43 0.53
C PHE A 118 -20.20 -20.93 1.24
N LEU A 119 -19.89 -20.40 2.43
CA LEU A 119 -18.86 -20.94 3.33
C LEU A 119 -19.49 -21.39 4.66
N PRO A 120 -18.95 -22.44 5.31
CA PRO A 120 -19.45 -22.87 6.61
C PRO A 120 -19.31 -21.80 7.70
N SER A 121 -18.24 -21.00 7.62
CA SER A 121 -17.97 -19.86 8.50
C SER A 121 -18.99 -18.72 8.36
N ARG A 122 -19.73 -18.66 7.24
CA ARG A 122 -20.58 -17.53 6.82
C ARG A 122 -19.82 -16.22 6.58
N TYR A 123 -18.49 -16.26 6.48
CA TYR A 123 -17.66 -15.09 6.20
C TYR A 123 -16.57 -15.43 5.19
N LEU A 124 -16.34 -14.51 4.27
CA LEU A 124 -15.22 -14.53 3.32
C LEU A 124 -14.29 -13.34 3.65
N GLY A 125 -13.01 -13.62 3.86
CA GLY A 125 -11.99 -12.59 4.05
C GLY A 125 -11.60 -11.96 2.71
N LEU A 126 -11.55 -10.63 2.68
CA LEU A 126 -11.07 -9.85 1.55
C LEU A 126 -9.91 -8.97 2.05
N ASP A 127 -8.71 -9.23 1.56
CA ASP A 127 -7.51 -8.43 1.84
C ASP A 127 -7.23 -7.56 0.62
N VAL A 128 -7.59 -6.27 0.69
CA VAL A 128 -7.41 -5.32 -0.42
C VAL A 128 -6.19 -4.46 -0.15
N ARG A 129 -5.18 -4.57 -1.03
CA ARG A 129 -3.89 -3.90 -0.87
C ARG A 129 -3.76 -2.70 -1.79
N GLU A 130 -3.01 -1.69 -1.35
CA GLU A 130 -2.68 -0.55 -2.20
C GLU A 130 -1.72 -0.96 -3.34
N PRO A 131 -1.93 -0.46 -4.58
CA PRO A 131 -1.05 -0.73 -5.70
C PRO A 131 0.26 0.04 -5.55
N PHE A 132 1.37 -0.68 -5.64
CA PHE A 132 2.70 -0.09 -5.47
C PHE A 132 3.29 0.46 -6.78
N THR A 133 2.64 1.47 -7.35
CA THR A 133 3.05 2.08 -8.62
C THR A 133 4.31 2.96 -8.50
N TRP A 134 4.98 3.21 -9.63
CA TRP A 134 6.12 4.12 -9.72
C TRP A 134 5.79 5.56 -9.27
N GLU A 135 4.53 5.97 -9.41
CA GLU A 135 4.05 7.30 -9.03
C GLU A 135 4.11 7.48 -7.51
N ILE A 136 3.62 6.49 -6.76
CA ILE A 136 3.68 6.49 -5.29
C ILE A 136 5.13 6.57 -4.79
N ARG A 137 6.08 5.94 -5.52
CA ARG A 137 7.53 6.03 -5.21
C ARG A 137 8.02 7.47 -5.30
N LEU A 138 7.68 8.17 -6.39
CA LEU A 138 8.10 9.55 -6.59
C LEU A 138 7.43 10.50 -5.61
N ILE A 139 6.15 10.30 -5.31
CA ILE A 139 5.42 11.08 -4.32
C ILE A 139 6.05 10.90 -2.94
N GLY A 140 6.29 9.66 -2.51
CA GLY A 140 6.92 9.37 -1.23
C GLY A 140 8.32 9.99 -1.11
N LEU A 141 9.15 9.83 -2.14
CA LEU A 141 10.49 10.42 -2.18
C LEU A 141 10.44 11.96 -2.18
N GLY A 142 9.54 12.55 -2.98
CA GLY A 142 9.37 13.99 -3.12
C GLY A 142 8.76 14.65 -1.89
N ALA A 143 7.92 13.96 -1.11
CA ALA A 143 7.33 14.48 0.11
C ALA A 143 8.28 14.34 1.32
N ALA A 144 8.91 13.18 1.49
CA ALA A 144 9.74 12.91 2.66
C ALA A 144 11.07 13.68 2.62
N THR A 145 11.74 13.66 1.47
CA THR A 145 13.10 14.21 1.32
C THR A 145 13.23 15.68 1.70
N PRO A 146 12.44 16.63 1.15
CA PRO A 146 12.63 18.06 1.45
C PRO A 146 12.36 18.38 2.93
N VAL A 147 11.35 17.75 3.53
CA VAL A 147 11.02 17.93 4.96
C VAL A 147 12.20 17.48 5.82
N THR A 148 12.76 16.29 5.57
CA THR A 148 13.90 15.77 6.32
C THR A 148 15.16 16.60 6.10
N ILE A 149 15.43 17.09 4.87
CA ILE A 149 16.58 17.96 4.59
C ILE A 149 16.48 19.26 5.39
N VAL A 150 15.31 19.91 5.39
CA VAL A 150 15.12 21.19 6.12
C VAL A 150 15.34 20.96 7.62
N LEU A 151 14.72 19.93 8.19
CA LEU A 151 14.88 19.62 9.62
C LEU A 151 16.33 19.33 9.98
N LEU A 152 17.01 18.45 9.22
CA LEU A 152 18.41 18.12 9.48
C LEU A 152 19.31 19.34 9.30
N PHE A 153 19.08 20.18 8.30
CA PHE A 153 19.84 21.40 8.11
C PHE A 153 19.71 22.33 9.32
N LEU A 154 18.48 22.59 9.78
CA LEU A 154 18.21 23.44 10.94
C LEU A 154 18.85 22.87 12.22
N TYR A 155 18.66 21.59 12.52
CA TYR A 155 19.29 20.95 13.68
C TYR A 155 20.82 20.98 13.60
N SER A 156 21.37 20.81 12.41
CA SER A 156 22.81 20.85 12.21
C SER A 156 23.40 22.23 12.56
N LEU A 157 22.67 23.32 12.29
CA LEU A 157 23.09 24.69 12.65
C LEU A 157 23.10 24.91 14.17
N ILE A 158 22.19 24.27 14.90
CA ILE A 158 22.12 24.35 16.36
C ILE A 158 23.27 23.56 17.00
N VAL A 159 23.49 22.31 16.57
CA VAL A 159 24.49 21.43 17.18
C VAL A 159 25.92 21.81 16.79
N PHE A 160 26.13 22.19 15.52
CA PHE A 160 27.43 22.63 15.01
C PHE A 160 27.27 23.99 14.33
N PRO A 161 27.37 25.11 15.09
CA PRO A 161 27.29 26.44 14.53
C PRO A 161 28.43 26.67 13.52
N MET A 162 28.15 27.45 12.47
CA MET A 162 29.14 27.67 11.42
C MET A 162 29.95 28.93 11.70
N ASN A 163 31.24 28.75 11.92
CA ASN A 163 32.17 29.88 12.07
C ASN A 163 32.41 30.49 10.69
N THR A 164 31.90 31.70 10.47
CA THR A 164 32.13 32.43 9.23
C THR A 164 33.55 33.01 9.21
N PRO A 165 34.16 33.25 8.04
CA PRO A 165 35.49 33.88 7.96
C PRO A 165 35.58 35.22 8.72
N LYS A 166 34.47 35.96 8.80
CA LYS A 166 34.33 37.23 9.53
C LYS A 166 34.38 37.08 11.06
N ASP A 167 33.98 35.91 11.55
CA ASP A 167 34.00 35.56 12.98
C ASP A 167 35.44 35.26 13.46
N LYS A 168 36.23 34.61 12.60
CA LYS A 168 37.67 34.34 12.87
C LYS A 168 38.54 35.59 12.93
N SER A 169 38.15 36.70 12.31
CA SER A 169 38.90 37.96 12.36
C SER A 169 38.61 38.82 13.60
N LEU A 170 37.56 38.49 14.38
CA LEU A 170 37.18 39.20 15.60
C LEU A 170 37.66 38.51 16.88
N SER A 171 38.25 37.31 16.76
CA SER A 171 38.77 36.51 17.87
C SER A 171 40.29 36.51 17.97
N VAL A 172 40.97 37.49 17.37
CA VAL A 172 42.44 37.70 17.46
C VAL A 172 42.72 39.00 18.21
#